data_AF-A0A6J0DNC7-F1
#
_entry.id   AF-A0A6J0DNC7-F1
#
_cell.length_a   1.000
_cell.length_b   1.000
_cell.length_c   1.000
_cell.angle_alpha   90.00
_cell.angle_beta   90.00
_cell.angle_gamma   90.00
#
_symmetry.space_group_name_H-M   'P 1'
#
loop_
_entity.id
_entity.type
_entity.pdbx_description
1 polymer ?
#
loop_
_entity_poly.entity_id
_entity_poly.type
_entity_poly.pdbx_seq_one_letter_code
_entity_poly.pdbx_strand_id
1 'polypeptide(L)'
;MEKHEHPYDIIMRNIQSNVSQRRRQKSRKCTAFPALPGLYVEQPDLQGRFILKPRDPAGSQKQSNTEEPTVKRRRPFRSWLFHKGSVPHEDQVCSAPPVVKTGKLFGKDLTAICEDGNLPTAILDILSFISIRGPITEGIFRTSGDIRAFLSLKERLDSGTEVNLNNESVPVVASILKEFLRNIPGSVLTSRLYEEWLGVLDQVYEEKKVAAVKSLLEQLPQANIILLKPLFGILYKIERNSRFNSMTSSNLAICIALCILCLPSSGNSTLADITKKC
;
A
#
# COMPACT_ATOMS: atom_id res chain seq x y z
N MET A 1 16.52 39.23 -4.10
CA MET A 1 15.28 39.66 -4.78
C MET A 1 14.90 38.58 -5.76
N GLU A 2 13.74 37.94 -5.59
CA GLU A 2 12.81 37.64 -6.69
C GLU A 2 11.51 37.12 -6.06
N LYS A 3 10.57 38.05 -5.87
CA LYS A 3 9.21 37.73 -5.42
C LYS A 3 8.47 37.16 -6.63
N HIS A 4 7.95 35.94 -6.51
CA HIS A 4 6.95 35.46 -7.45
C HIS A 4 5.61 36.10 -7.07
N GLU A 5 5.21 37.15 -7.81
CA GLU A 5 3.86 37.73 -7.71
C GLU A 5 2.88 36.86 -8.53
N HIS A 6 1.79 36.44 -7.89
CA HIS A 6 0.72 35.68 -8.54
C HIS A 6 -0.25 36.65 -9.25
N PRO A 7 -0.60 36.41 -10.54
CA PRO A 7 -1.31 37.39 -11.39
C PRO A 7 -2.84 37.48 -11.19
N TYR A 8 -3.38 36.98 -10.07
CA TYR A 8 -4.84 36.93 -9.84
C TYR A 8 -5.22 37.36 -8.42
N ASP A 9 -6.22 38.24 -8.32
CA ASP A 9 -6.84 38.62 -7.05
C ASP A 9 -8.00 37.67 -6.73
N ILE A 10 -8.00 37.07 -5.53
CA ILE A 10 -9.13 36.29 -5.00
C ILE A 10 -10.04 37.23 -4.23
N ILE A 11 -11.27 37.44 -4.71
CA ILE A 11 -12.28 38.28 -4.04
C ILE A 11 -13.39 37.39 -3.48
N MET A 12 -13.62 37.43 -2.16
CA MET A 12 -14.79 36.81 -1.53
C MET A 12 -15.94 37.83 -1.45
N ARG A 13 -17.11 37.50 -2.00
CA ARG A 13 -18.35 38.27 -1.77
C ARG A 13 -19.38 37.39 -1.08
N ASN A 14 -19.89 37.87 0.05
CA ASN A 14 -20.99 37.26 0.77
C ASN A 14 -22.32 37.73 0.12
N ILE A 15 -23.07 36.83 -0.50
CA ILE A 15 -24.38 37.16 -1.10
C ILE A 15 -25.45 36.95 -0.04
N GLN A 16 -25.98 38.05 0.48
CA GLN A 16 -27.10 38.05 1.40
C GLN A 16 -28.40 38.10 0.57
N SER A 17 -29.04 36.96 0.33
CA SER A 17 -30.31 36.91 -0.41
C SER A 17 -31.49 37.16 0.53
N ASN A 18 -32.14 38.32 0.40
CA ASN A 18 -33.44 38.61 0.99
C ASN A 18 -34.60 38.17 0.08
N VAL A 19 -35.65 37.70 0.74
CA VAL A 19 -36.86 36.97 0.28
C VAL A 19 -37.77 37.79 -0.65
N SER A 20 -38.47 37.13 -1.60
CA SER A 20 -39.91 37.37 -1.90
C SER A 20 -40.55 36.40 -2.92
N GLN A 21 -41.56 35.66 -2.43
CA GLN A 21 -42.83 35.25 -3.06
C GLN A 21 -42.89 34.81 -4.54
N ARG A 22 -43.32 33.55 -4.76
CA ARG A 22 -44.59 33.19 -5.46
C ARG A 22 -44.90 31.68 -5.38
N ARG A 23 -46.04 31.36 -4.72
CA ARG A 23 -47.07 30.30 -4.96
C ARG A 23 -46.76 29.29 -6.09
N ARG A 24 -47.01 27.96 -6.01
CA ARG A 24 -48.28 27.27 -5.63
C ARG A 24 -48.14 25.71 -5.66
N GLN A 25 -48.66 25.04 -4.62
CA GLN A 25 -49.43 23.75 -4.57
C GLN A 25 -49.01 22.46 -5.33
N LYS A 26 -48.73 21.38 -4.58
CA LYS A 26 -49.56 20.13 -4.38
C LYS A 26 -48.71 19.06 -3.66
N SER A 27 -48.96 18.76 -2.38
CA SER A 27 -49.84 17.68 -1.86
C SER A 27 -49.25 16.26 -1.93
N ARG A 28 -48.78 15.73 -0.78
CA ARG A 28 -49.46 14.68 0.02
C ARG A 28 -48.66 14.36 1.31
N LYS A 29 -49.39 14.12 2.39
CA LYS A 29 -48.97 13.91 3.80
C LYS A 29 -48.69 12.44 4.11
N CYS A 30 -47.90 12.17 5.15
CA CYS A 30 -48.18 11.28 6.33
C CYS A 30 -46.91 11.20 7.21
N THR A 31 -46.83 11.86 8.38
CA THR A 31 -47.11 11.38 9.77
C THR A 31 -46.26 10.15 10.18
N ALA A 32 -45.54 10.06 11.31
CA ALA A 32 -45.65 10.73 12.61
C ALA A 32 -44.33 10.62 13.42
N PHE A 33 -44.08 11.61 14.30
CA PHE A 33 -43.18 11.52 15.46
C PHE A 33 -44.02 11.21 16.73
N PRO A 34 -43.38 10.81 17.84
CA PRO A 34 -43.29 11.76 18.94
C PRO A 34 -41.85 11.95 19.47
N ALA A 35 -41.64 13.15 19.99
CA ALA A 35 -40.37 13.75 20.44
C ALA A 35 -40.06 13.47 21.92
N LEU A 36 -38.79 13.61 22.31
CA LEU A 36 -38.31 14.22 23.57
C LEU A 36 -36.81 14.61 23.43
N PRO A 37 -36.27 15.56 24.22
CA PRO A 37 -35.55 16.72 23.69
C PRO A 37 -34.12 16.91 24.22
N GLY A 38 -33.35 17.73 23.48
CA GLY A 38 -32.25 18.52 24.05
C GLY A 38 -30.86 18.07 23.64
N LEU A 39 -30.38 18.60 22.51
CA LEU A 39 -29.12 19.33 22.39
C LEU A 39 -28.99 19.86 20.96
N TYR A 40 -28.89 21.18 20.89
CA TYR A 40 -28.89 22.01 19.69
C TYR A 40 -27.45 22.22 19.26
N VAL A 41 -27.06 21.83 18.03
CA VAL A 41 -25.94 22.45 17.30
C VAL A 41 -26.30 22.41 15.81
N GLU A 42 -26.66 23.57 15.28
CA GLU A 42 -26.77 23.81 13.83
C GLU A 42 -25.37 23.84 13.20
N GLN A 43 -25.21 23.10 12.09
CA GLN A 43 -24.18 23.36 11.09
C GLN A 43 -24.76 24.31 10.03
N PRO A 44 -24.01 25.32 9.57
CA PRO A 44 -24.22 25.87 8.24
C PRO A 44 -23.13 25.42 7.28
N ASP A 45 -23.58 24.81 6.18
CA ASP A 45 -22.80 24.52 4.97
C ASP A 45 -22.17 25.78 4.38
N LEU A 46 -20.84 25.81 4.28
CA LEU A 46 -20.09 26.84 3.53
C LEU A 46 -19.83 26.33 2.10
N GLN A 47 -20.79 26.51 1.20
CA GLN A 47 -20.55 26.31 -0.24
C GLN A 47 -20.02 27.60 -0.86
N GLY A 48 -18.71 27.84 -0.75
CA GLY A 48 -18.02 28.94 -1.44
C GLY A 48 -17.60 28.53 -2.87
N ARG A 49 -17.96 29.33 -3.88
CA ARG A 49 -17.51 29.13 -5.27
C ARG A 49 -16.49 30.22 -5.64
N PHE A 50 -15.30 29.83 -6.07
CA PHE A 50 -14.24 30.75 -6.50
C PHE A 50 -14.43 31.13 -7.98
N ILE A 51 -14.28 32.42 -8.30
CA ILE A 51 -14.22 32.93 -9.67
C ILE A 51 -12.95 33.75 -9.81
N LEU A 52 -12.02 33.29 -10.64
CA LEU A 52 -10.82 34.06 -11.00
C LEU A 52 -11.15 34.93 -12.21
N LYS A 53 -10.93 36.24 -12.09
CA LYS A 53 -11.12 37.18 -13.19
C LYS A 53 -9.76 37.78 -13.60
N PRO A 54 -9.34 37.68 -14.87
CA PRO A 54 -8.14 38.37 -15.34
C PRO A 54 -8.31 39.88 -15.30
N ARG A 55 -7.21 40.60 -15.07
CA ARG A 55 -7.13 42.07 -15.02
C ARG A 55 -6.91 42.60 -16.44
N ASP A 56 -7.75 43.52 -16.92
CA ASP A 56 -7.56 44.22 -18.20
C ASP A 56 -6.76 45.52 -17.99
N PRO A 57 -5.64 45.74 -18.70
CA PRO A 57 -5.10 47.07 -18.95
C PRO A 57 -5.35 47.51 -20.40
N ALA A 58 -5.73 48.79 -20.52
CA ALA A 58 -6.06 49.52 -21.73
C ALA A 58 -4.93 49.57 -22.78
N GLY A 59 -5.32 49.71 -24.04
CA GLY A 59 -4.45 49.52 -25.21
C GLY A 59 -3.64 50.73 -25.69
N SER A 60 -2.76 50.46 -26.67
CA SER A 60 -2.57 51.21 -27.92
C SER A 60 -1.52 50.53 -28.83
N GLN A 61 -1.91 50.30 -30.11
CA GLN A 61 -1.16 50.26 -31.40
C GLN A 61 0.31 49.73 -31.43
N LYS A 62 0.79 48.86 -32.33
CA LYS A 62 0.73 48.85 -33.81
C LYS A 62 1.43 47.59 -34.41
N GLN A 63 0.88 47.04 -35.51
CA GLN A 63 1.52 46.37 -36.69
C GLN A 63 2.50 45.15 -36.60
N SER A 64 1.98 44.01 -37.07
CA SER A 64 2.46 43.09 -38.14
C SER A 64 3.93 42.60 -38.21
N ASN A 65 4.15 41.27 -38.09
CA ASN A 65 4.47 40.36 -39.21
C ASN A 65 4.80 38.91 -38.75
N THR A 66 4.29 37.97 -39.55
CA THR A 66 4.60 36.56 -39.88
C THR A 66 5.69 35.77 -39.12
N GLU A 67 5.36 34.55 -38.65
CA GLU A 67 5.94 33.22 -39.02
C GLU A 67 5.69 32.12 -37.94
N GLU A 68 5.25 30.93 -38.40
CA GLU A 68 5.15 29.64 -37.69
C GLU A 68 6.55 28.94 -37.61
N PRO A 69 6.77 27.71 -37.05
CA PRO A 69 5.94 26.79 -36.25
C PRO A 69 6.70 26.15 -35.04
N THR A 70 6.02 25.22 -34.34
CA THR A 70 6.51 23.91 -33.84
C THR A 70 6.15 23.58 -32.38
N VAL A 71 5.23 22.62 -32.27
CA VAL A 71 4.82 21.91 -31.05
C VAL A 71 5.90 20.93 -30.63
N LYS A 72 6.49 21.09 -29.43
CA LYS A 72 7.35 20.09 -28.80
C LYS A 72 6.69 19.45 -27.59
N ARG A 73 6.45 18.14 -27.73
CA ARG A 73 6.10 17.14 -26.71
C ARG A 73 7.00 17.28 -25.47
N ARG A 74 6.39 17.34 -24.28
CA ARG A 74 7.09 17.13 -22.99
C ARG A 74 6.85 15.71 -22.49
N ARG A 75 7.95 15.02 -22.16
CA ARG A 75 8.03 13.76 -21.40
C ARG A 75 8.31 14.06 -19.91
N PRO A 76 8.05 13.12 -19.00
CA PRO A 76 7.81 13.40 -17.58
C PRO A 76 9.09 13.50 -16.73
N PHE A 77 8.93 14.22 -15.63
CA PHE A 77 9.90 14.58 -14.61
C PHE A 77 10.18 13.39 -13.67
N ARG A 78 11.37 12.80 -13.77
CA ARG A 78 12.03 12.04 -12.70
C ARG A 78 13.46 12.53 -12.58
N SER A 79 13.76 13.29 -11.53
CA SER A 79 14.98 13.14 -10.74
C SER A 79 14.94 14.12 -9.57
N TRP A 80 14.81 13.59 -8.37
CA TRP A 80 15.27 14.26 -7.17
C TRP A 80 16.21 13.29 -6.46
N LEU A 81 17.25 13.83 -5.81
CA LEU A 81 18.54 13.23 -5.45
C LEU A 81 19.56 13.41 -6.60
N PHE A 82 20.69 14.11 -6.49
CA PHE A 82 21.53 14.43 -5.33
C PHE A 82 22.35 15.72 -5.59
N HIS A 83 22.49 16.55 -4.56
CA HIS A 83 23.60 17.49 -4.35
C HIS A 83 24.05 17.22 -2.89
N LYS A 84 25.32 17.08 -2.50
CA LYS A 84 26.58 17.59 -3.04
C LYS A 84 27.76 17.08 -2.19
N GLY A 85 28.92 16.88 -2.84
CA GLY A 85 30.30 16.93 -2.31
C GLY A 85 30.84 15.65 -1.67
N SER A 86 32.13 15.26 -1.73
CA SER A 86 33.35 15.70 -2.43
C SER A 86 34.35 14.51 -2.41
N VAL A 87 35.40 14.50 -3.26
CA VAL A 87 36.40 13.40 -3.46
C VAL A 87 37.76 13.77 -2.77
N PRO A 88 38.84 12.92 -2.74
CA PRO A 88 39.19 11.89 -1.74
C PRO A 88 40.56 12.12 -1.03
N HIS A 89 40.90 11.29 -0.03
CA HIS A 89 42.30 10.91 0.29
C HIS A 89 42.36 9.48 0.84
N GLU A 90 43.44 8.78 0.46
CA GLU A 90 43.72 7.34 0.51
C GLU A 90 43.96 6.69 1.90
N ASP A 91 43.91 5.36 1.84
CA ASP A 91 44.57 4.31 2.65
C ASP A 91 43.97 3.87 4.00
N GLN A 92 43.10 2.84 3.94
CA GLN A 92 43.30 1.63 4.74
C GLN A 92 42.45 0.45 4.22
N VAL A 93 43.14 -0.55 3.68
CA VAL A 93 42.58 -1.87 3.34
C VAL A 93 42.33 -2.64 4.64
N CYS A 94 41.07 -2.92 4.94
CA CYS A 94 40.67 -4.01 5.84
C CYS A 94 39.86 -5.02 5.02
N SER A 95 40.54 -6.05 4.54
CA SER A 95 39.96 -7.22 3.91
C SER A 95 39.30 -8.11 4.97
N ALA A 96 38.06 -7.82 5.31
CA ALA A 96 37.14 -8.82 5.83
C ALA A 96 36.18 -9.21 4.69
N PRO A 97 36.08 -10.48 4.29
CA PRO A 97 35.02 -10.89 3.38
C PRO A 97 33.67 -10.57 4.04
N PRO A 98 32.66 -10.05 3.33
CA PRO A 98 31.33 -9.97 3.88
C PRO A 98 30.89 -11.41 4.13
N VAL A 99 30.88 -11.83 5.40
CA VAL A 99 30.18 -13.04 5.82
C VAL A 99 28.71 -12.75 5.55
N VAL A 100 28.25 -13.13 4.36
CA VAL A 100 26.84 -13.15 4.03
C VAL A 100 26.26 -14.20 4.96
N LYS A 101 25.78 -13.78 6.13
CA LYS A 101 25.03 -14.65 7.03
C LYS A 101 23.84 -15.16 6.23
N THR A 102 23.91 -16.39 5.77
CA THR A 102 22.76 -17.05 5.15
C THR A 102 21.78 -17.35 6.28
N GLY A 103 20.80 -16.47 6.44
CA GLY A 103 19.72 -16.63 7.41
C GLY A 103 19.04 -18.00 7.33
N LYS A 104 18.48 -18.46 8.45
CA LYS A 104 17.79 -19.76 8.54
C LYS A 104 16.33 -19.69 8.11
N LEU A 105 15.72 -18.50 8.14
CA LEU A 105 14.26 -18.35 8.01
C LEU A 105 13.84 -17.56 6.77
N PHE A 106 14.38 -16.36 6.58
CA PHE A 106 13.94 -15.47 5.49
C PHE A 106 14.63 -15.84 4.17
N GLY A 107 13.90 -15.72 3.05
CA GLY A 107 14.48 -15.99 1.73
C GLY A 107 14.61 -17.48 1.39
N LYS A 108 14.10 -18.38 2.25
CA LYS A 108 14.16 -19.83 2.05
C LYS A 108 12.86 -20.34 1.43
N ASP A 109 12.99 -21.41 0.66
CA ASP A 109 11.83 -22.14 0.15
C ASP A 109 11.04 -22.73 1.32
N LEU A 110 9.71 -22.67 1.25
CA LEU A 110 8.86 -23.21 2.31
C LEU A 110 9.10 -24.71 2.54
N THR A 111 9.38 -25.47 1.49
CA THR A 111 9.69 -26.91 1.59
C THR A 111 11.00 -27.18 2.33
N ALA A 112 11.94 -26.23 2.31
CA ALA A 112 13.22 -26.37 3.00
C ALA A 112 13.16 -26.01 4.49
N ILE A 113 12.17 -25.19 4.90
CA ILE A 113 12.00 -24.78 6.30
C ILE A 113 10.85 -25.51 7.00
N CYS A 114 9.95 -26.15 6.25
CA CYS A 114 8.88 -26.95 6.85
C CYS A 114 9.38 -28.36 7.15
N GLU A 115 9.54 -28.68 8.43
CA GLU A 115 9.90 -30.02 8.91
C GLU A 115 8.63 -30.88 9.05
N ASP A 116 8.62 -32.06 8.44
CA ASP A 116 7.48 -33.02 8.46
C ASP A 116 6.12 -32.41 8.09
N GLY A 117 6.12 -31.40 7.20
CA GLY A 117 4.90 -30.69 6.79
C GLY A 117 4.38 -29.70 7.83
N ASN A 118 5.19 -29.28 8.81
CA ASN A 118 4.85 -28.26 9.79
C ASN A 118 5.65 -26.98 9.55
N LEU A 119 5.04 -25.82 9.78
CA LEU A 119 5.75 -24.54 9.72
C LEU A 119 6.73 -24.41 10.88
N PRO A 120 7.86 -23.67 10.71
CA PRO A 120 8.74 -23.34 11.82
C PRO A 120 7.98 -22.71 12.99
N THR A 121 8.32 -23.09 14.23
CA THR A 121 7.68 -22.56 15.45
C THR A 121 7.67 -21.04 15.49
N ALA A 122 8.76 -20.39 15.06
CA ALA A 122 8.84 -18.94 14.96
C ALA A 122 7.72 -18.32 14.09
N ILE A 123 7.35 -18.97 12.98
CA ILE A 123 6.26 -18.52 12.10
C ILE A 123 4.90 -18.78 12.74
N LEU A 124 4.73 -19.93 13.39
CA LEU A 124 3.51 -20.25 14.15
C LEU A 124 3.27 -19.24 15.28
N ASP A 125 4.31 -18.85 16.00
CA ASP A 125 4.25 -17.85 17.07
C ASP A 125 3.85 -16.47 16.53
N ILE A 126 4.43 -16.05 15.40
CA ILE A 126 4.08 -14.80 14.72
C ILE A 126 2.59 -14.81 14.30
N LEU A 127 2.14 -15.91 13.67
CA LEU A 127 0.75 -16.07 13.25
C LEU A 127 -0.21 -16.04 14.44
N SER A 128 0.12 -16.76 15.52
CA SER A 128 -0.65 -16.80 16.75
C SER A 128 -0.75 -15.41 17.41
N PHE A 129 0.39 -14.73 17.54
CA PHE A 129 0.47 -13.38 18.10
C PHE A 129 -0.42 -12.39 17.35
N ILE A 130 -0.37 -12.40 16.00
CA ILE A 130 -1.20 -11.53 15.17
C ILE A 130 -2.68 -11.99 15.22
N SER A 131 -2.98 -13.29 15.30
CA SER A 131 -4.35 -13.76 15.44
C SER A 131 -5.02 -13.24 16.72
N ILE A 132 -4.25 -13.05 17.80
CA ILE A 132 -4.77 -12.60 19.11
C ILE A 132 -4.84 -11.07 19.16
N ARG A 133 -3.76 -10.39 18.79
CA ARG A 133 -3.62 -8.93 18.98
C ARG A 133 -4.01 -8.10 17.76
N GLY A 134 -3.94 -8.67 16.56
CA GLY A 134 -4.26 -7.99 15.30
C GLY A 134 -5.68 -7.40 15.26
N PRO A 135 -6.74 -8.14 15.62
CA PRO A 135 -8.11 -7.64 15.52
C PRO A 135 -8.42 -6.38 16.35
N ILE A 136 -7.65 -6.15 17.42
CA ILE A 136 -7.79 -4.99 18.31
C ILE A 136 -6.76 -3.87 18.03
N THR A 137 -5.87 -4.05 17.05
CA THR A 137 -4.81 -3.10 16.72
C THR A 137 -5.22 -2.23 15.56
N GLU A 138 -5.39 -0.92 15.78
CA GLU A 138 -5.74 0.02 14.72
C GLU A 138 -4.68 0.07 13.61
N GLY A 139 -5.12 -0.04 12.35
CA GLY A 139 -4.27 0.06 11.18
C GLY A 139 -3.26 -1.09 11.06
N ILE A 140 -3.53 -2.25 11.65
CA ILE A 140 -2.69 -3.45 11.52
C ILE A 140 -2.36 -3.73 10.04
N PHE A 141 -1.10 -4.08 9.75
CA PHE A 141 -0.50 -4.20 8.40
C PHE A 141 -0.35 -2.91 7.58
N ARG A 142 -1.16 -1.88 7.81
CA ARG A 142 -1.03 -0.55 7.18
C ARG A 142 0.08 0.26 7.82
N THR A 143 0.12 0.31 9.15
CA THR A 143 1.13 1.05 9.91
C THR A 143 2.40 0.22 10.06
N SER A 144 3.56 0.84 9.86
CA SER A 144 4.86 0.20 10.10
C SER A 144 5.31 0.44 11.55
N GLY A 145 5.89 -0.59 12.16
CA GLY A 145 6.53 -0.46 13.47
C GLY A 145 7.88 0.27 13.43
N ASP A 146 8.49 0.46 14.60
CA ASP A 146 9.85 1.02 14.71
C ASP A 146 10.85 0.17 13.91
N ILE A 147 11.62 0.83 13.04
CA ILE A 147 12.51 0.15 12.10
C ILE A 147 13.67 -0.58 12.79
N ARG A 148 14.17 -0.07 13.93
CA ARG A 148 15.25 -0.73 14.67
C ARG A 148 14.74 -1.99 15.35
N ALA A 149 13.55 -1.92 15.96
CA ALA A 149 12.88 -3.09 16.53
C ALA A 149 12.60 -4.14 15.45
N PHE A 150 12.13 -3.74 14.27
CA PHE A 150 11.95 -4.63 13.12
C PHE A 150 13.26 -5.31 12.69
N LEU A 151 14.35 -4.55 12.50
CA LEU A 151 15.64 -5.11 12.06
C LEU A 151 16.22 -6.08 13.12
N SER A 152 16.15 -5.70 14.40
CA SER A 152 16.59 -6.53 15.52
C SER A 152 15.79 -7.83 15.63
N LEU A 153 14.47 -7.74 15.55
CA LEU A 153 13.59 -8.90 15.59
C LEU A 153 13.83 -9.83 14.38
N LYS A 154 14.00 -9.25 13.18
CA LYS A 154 14.34 -10.01 11.97
C LYS A 154 15.64 -10.79 12.16
N GLU A 155 16.71 -10.14 12.62
CA GLU A 155 18.01 -10.81 12.83
C GLU A 155 17.90 -11.96 13.84
N ARG A 156 17.23 -11.75 14.97
CA ARG A 156 17.05 -12.77 16.01
C ARG A 156 16.27 -13.99 15.52
N LEU A 157 15.18 -13.76 14.76
CA LEU A 157 14.41 -14.84 14.16
C LEU A 157 15.24 -15.59 13.10
N ASP A 158 16.02 -14.86 12.29
CA ASP A 158 16.81 -15.43 11.20
C ASP A 158 18.07 -16.18 11.68
N SER A 159 18.58 -15.88 12.88
CA SER A 159 19.63 -16.67 13.53
C SER A 159 19.10 -17.95 14.21
N GLY A 160 17.78 -18.05 14.40
CA GLY A 160 17.13 -19.12 15.17
C GLY A 160 17.23 -18.91 16.68
N THR A 161 17.42 -17.66 17.13
CA THR A 161 17.38 -17.31 18.55
C THR A 161 15.95 -17.37 19.04
N GLU A 162 15.70 -17.89 20.24
CA GLU A 162 14.37 -17.84 20.84
C GLU A 162 13.92 -16.39 21.07
N VAL A 163 12.69 -16.08 20.68
CA VAL A 163 12.12 -14.73 20.75
C VAL A 163 10.82 -14.76 21.53
N ASN A 164 10.75 -13.97 22.59
CA ASN A 164 9.49 -13.64 23.24
C ASN A 164 8.81 -12.47 22.52
N LEU A 165 7.82 -12.77 21.66
CA LEU A 165 7.07 -11.77 20.90
C LEU A 165 6.24 -10.81 21.78
N ASN A 166 5.98 -11.15 23.04
CA ASN A 166 5.21 -10.26 23.94
C ASN A 166 5.93 -8.94 24.26
N ASN A 167 7.26 -8.90 24.07
CA ASN A 167 8.08 -7.71 24.23
C ASN A 167 8.08 -6.82 22.97
N GLU A 168 7.51 -7.30 21.87
CA GLU A 168 7.51 -6.62 20.59
C GLU A 168 6.15 -5.95 20.34
N SER A 169 6.16 -4.83 19.61
CA SER A 169 4.92 -4.14 19.23
C SER A 169 4.21 -4.87 18.10
N VAL A 170 2.86 -4.80 18.07
CA VAL A 170 2.06 -5.46 17.03
C VAL A 170 2.41 -4.99 15.61
N PRO A 171 2.63 -3.69 15.34
CA PRO A 171 3.06 -3.24 14.01
C PRO A 171 4.43 -3.80 13.60
N VAL A 172 5.36 -4.02 14.54
CA VAL A 172 6.67 -4.64 14.25
C VAL A 172 6.48 -6.10 13.84
N VAL A 173 5.74 -6.89 14.61
CA VAL A 173 5.48 -8.31 14.32
C VAL A 173 4.70 -8.47 12.99
N ALA A 174 3.75 -7.58 12.70
CA ALA A 174 3.05 -7.55 11.42
C ALA A 174 3.97 -7.24 10.24
N SER A 175 4.91 -6.31 10.40
CA SER A 175 5.94 -6.05 9.39
C SER A 175 6.87 -7.24 9.18
N ILE A 176 7.21 -7.99 10.23
CA ILE A 176 7.97 -9.24 10.11
C ILE A 176 7.20 -10.29 9.32
N LEU A 177 5.90 -10.47 9.56
CA LEU A 177 5.10 -11.41 8.78
C LEU A 177 5.07 -11.01 7.29
N LYS A 178 4.89 -9.72 6.99
CA LYS A 178 4.95 -9.21 5.61
C LYS A 178 6.32 -9.47 4.98
N GLU A 179 7.39 -9.23 5.73
CA GLU A 179 8.75 -9.49 5.28
C GLU A 179 8.99 -10.97 4.98
N PHE A 180 8.52 -11.87 5.84
CA PHE A 180 8.60 -13.30 5.63
C PHE A 180 7.88 -13.71 4.33
N LEU A 181 6.61 -13.32 4.18
CA LEU A 181 5.79 -13.65 3.01
C LEU A 181 6.43 -13.15 1.70
N ARG A 182 6.90 -11.90 1.70
CA ARG A 182 7.52 -11.27 0.52
C ARG A 182 8.81 -11.96 0.07
N ASN A 183 9.58 -12.52 1.00
CA ASN A 183 10.85 -13.16 0.69
C ASN A 183 10.73 -14.66 0.36
N ILE A 184 9.52 -15.24 0.34
CA ILE A 184 9.34 -16.63 -0.11
C ILE A 184 9.71 -16.72 -1.60
N PRO A 185 10.68 -17.56 -2.00
CA PRO A 185 11.03 -17.76 -3.41
C PRO A 185 9.81 -18.19 -4.21
N GLY A 186 9.56 -17.50 -5.33
CA GLY A 186 8.39 -17.79 -6.16
C GLY A 186 7.05 -17.36 -5.56
N SER A 187 7.01 -16.67 -4.41
CA SER A 187 5.79 -16.20 -3.74
C SER A 187 4.88 -17.29 -3.17
N VAL A 188 4.15 -16.98 -2.09
CA VAL A 188 3.29 -17.96 -1.41
C VAL A 188 2.09 -18.41 -2.25
N LEU A 189 1.58 -17.56 -3.15
CA LEU A 189 0.54 -17.94 -4.12
C LEU A 189 1.12 -18.51 -5.43
N THR A 190 2.43 -18.78 -5.48
CA THR A 190 3.15 -19.30 -6.64
C THR A 190 3.08 -18.37 -7.86
N SER A 191 4.15 -17.64 -8.14
CA SER A 191 4.27 -16.70 -9.26
C SER A 191 4.11 -17.34 -10.63
N ARG A 192 4.22 -18.67 -10.73
CA ARG A 192 3.91 -19.42 -11.95
C ARG A 192 2.42 -19.40 -12.30
N LEU A 193 1.55 -19.26 -11.31
CA LEU A 193 0.09 -19.16 -11.47
C LEU A 193 -0.39 -17.71 -11.59
N TYR A 194 0.53 -16.75 -11.81
CA TYR A 194 0.23 -15.32 -11.74
C TYR A 194 -0.84 -14.90 -12.74
N GLU A 195 -0.75 -15.35 -13.99
CA GLU A 195 -1.73 -15.01 -15.03
C GLU A 195 -3.09 -15.66 -14.74
N GLU A 196 -3.09 -16.87 -14.20
CA GLU A 196 -4.30 -17.58 -13.81
C GLU A 196 -5.01 -16.90 -12.64
N TRP A 197 -4.25 -16.36 -11.67
CA TRP A 197 -4.79 -15.51 -10.60
C TRP A 197 -5.43 -14.25 -11.16
N LEU A 198 -4.83 -13.61 -12.18
CA LEU A 198 -5.42 -12.44 -12.83
C LEU A 198 -6.68 -12.81 -13.64
N GLY A 199 -6.69 -13.96 -14.31
CA GLY A 199 -7.85 -14.45 -15.06
C GLY A 199 -9.10 -14.72 -14.20
N VAL A 200 -8.95 -14.84 -12.87
CA VAL A 200 -10.10 -14.86 -11.94
C VAL A 200 -10.88 -13.55 -12.00
N LEU A 201 -10.20 -12.42 -12.20
CA LEU A 201 -10.82 -11.09 -12.23
C LEU A 201 -11.77 -10.91 -13.42
N ASP A 202 -11.53 -11.65 -14.50
CA ASP A 202 -12.35 -11.63 -15.72
C ASP A 202 -13.68 -12.39 -15.56
N GLN A 203 -13.83 -13.18 -14.50
CA GLN A 203 -15.07 -13.90 -14.24
C GLN A 203 -16.18 -12.94 -13.80
N VAL A 204 -17.33 -13.00 -14.48
CA VAL A 204 -18.47 -12.11 -14.19
C VAL A 204 -19.20 -12.52 -12.90
N TYR A 205 -19.38 -13.82 -12.67
CA TYR A 205 -20.18 -14.35 -11.58
C TYR A 205 -19.31 -14.71 -10.38
N GLU A 206 -19.75 -14.32 -9.18
CA GLU A 206 -19.01 -14.56 -7.94
C GLU A 206 -18.80 -16.05 -7.68
N GLU A 207 -19.78 -16.90 -7.98
CA GLU A 207 -19.66 -18.35 -7.86
C GLU A 207 -18.53 -18.92 -8.72
N LYS A 208 -18.35 -18.37 -9.94
CA LYS A 208 -17.25 -18.75 -10.83
C LYS A 208 -15.90 -18.27 -10.31
N LYS A 209 -15.83 -17.06 -9.73
CA LYS A 209 -14.62 -16.58 -9.06
C LYS A 209 -14.22 -17.50 -7.92
N VAL A 210 -15.17 -17.87 -7.06
CA VAL A 210 -14.93 -18.78 -5.94
C VAL A 210 -14.46 -20.15 -6.43
N ALA A 211 -15.08 -20.71 -7.47
CA ALA A 211 -14.67 -21.98 -8.05
C ALA A 211 -13.25 -21.91 -8.65
N ALA A 212 -12.93 -20.84 -9.39
CA ALA A 212 -11.60 -20.63 -9.96
C ALA A 212 -10.52 -20.49 -8.88
N VAL A 213 -10.77 -19.68 -7.84
CA VAL A 213 -9.86 -19.54 -6.69
C VAL A 213 -9.62 -20.89 -6.02
N LYS A 214 -10.67 -21.70 -5.79
CA LYS A 214 -10.52 -23.05 -5.21
C LYS A 214 -9.64 -23.94 -6.08
N SER A 215 -9.86 -23.95 -7.39
CA SER A 215 -9.04 -24.73 -8.32
C SER A 215 -7.57 -24.30 -8.35
N LEU A 216 -7.29 -23.01 -8.17
CA LEU A 216 -5.91 -22.52 -8.07
C LEU A 216 -5.25 -22.90 -6.74
N LEU A 217 -6.00 -22.84 -5.64
CA LEU A 217 -5.50 -23.30 -4.34
C LEU A 217 -5.13 -24.79 -4.37
N GLU A 218 -5.90 -25.63 -5.07
CA GLU A 218 -5.60 -27.06 -5.24
C GLU A 218 -4.29 -27.33 -6.01
N GLN A 219 -3.79 -26.36 -6.79
CA GLN A 219 -2.53 -26.45 -7.53
C GLN A 219 -1.30 -25.97 -6.73
N LEU A 220 -1.52 -25.36 -5.56
CA LEU A 220 -0.41 -24.85 -4.74
C LEU A 220 0.32 -25.99 -4.03
N PRO A 221 1.65 -25.86 -3.82
CA PRO A 221 2.39 -26.80 -2.98
C PRO A 221 1.80 -26.88 -1.57
N GLN A 222 1.85 -28.08 -0.98
CA GLN A 222 1.26 -28.34 0.34
C GLN A 222 1.77 -27.37 1.42
N ALA A 223 3.08 -27.07 1.43
CA ALA A 223 3.69 -26.13 2.38
C ALA A 223 3.09 -24.72 2.29
N ASN A 224 2.76 -24.26 1.08
CA ASN A 224 2.12 -22.97 0.85
C ASN A 224 0.69 -22.96 1.43
N ILE A 225 -0.07 -24.03 1.21
CA ILE A 225 -1.44 -24.16 1.75
C ILE A 225 -1.46 -24.17 3.28
N ILE A 226 -0.49 -24.85 3.90
CA ILE A 226 -0.33 -24.88 5.36
C ILE A 226 -0.10 -23.46 5.92
N LEU A 227 0.63 -22.60 5.20
CA LEU A 227 0.83 -21.20 5.57
C LEU A 227 -0.39 -20.31 5.27
N LEU A 228 -1.03 -20.51 4.12
CA LEU A 228 -2.14 -19.67 3.66
C LEU A 228 -3.39 -19.84 4.53
N LYS A 229 -3.68 -21.05 4.99
CA LYS A 229 -4.86 -21.35 5.80
C LYS A 229 -4.93 -20.51 7.09
N PRO A 230 -3.92 -20.50 7.98
CA PRO A 230 -3.93 -19.62 9.15
C PRO A 230 -3.82 -18.14 8.75
N LEU A 231 -3.06 -17.78 7.71
CA LEU A 231 -2.96 -16.40 7.24
C LEU A 231 -4.34 -15.82 6.88
N PHE A 232 -5.09 -16.47 5.98
CA PHE A 232 -6.42 -16.00 5.61
C PHE A 232 -7.41 -16.05 6.77
N GLY A 233 -7.27 -17.01 7.69
CA GLY A 233 -8.04 -17.04 8.94
C GLY A 233 -7.80 -15.81 9.82
N ILE A 234 -6.54 -15.36 9.92
CA ILE A 234 -6.16 -14.14 10.65
C ILE A 234 -6.72 -12.90 9.95
N LEU A 235 -6.57 -12.80 8.63
CA LEU A 235 -7.09 -11.66 7.86
C LEU A 235 -8.60 -11.54 7.98
N TYR A 236 -9.32 -12.67 7.94
CA TYR A 236 -10.75 -12.71 8.19
C TYR A 236 -11.11 -12.22 9.59
N LYS A 237 -10.41 -12.69 10.64
CA LYS A 237 -10.63 -12.19 12.01
C LYS A 237 -10.42 -10.69 12.13
N ILE A 238 -9.38 -10.15 11.48
CA ILE A 238 -9.11 -8.70 11.50
C ILE A 238 -10.23 -7.93 10.79
N GLU A 239 -10.65 -8.39 9.61
CA GLU A 239 -11.75 -7.77 8.85
C GLU A 239 -13.07 -7.75 9.63
N ARG A 240 -13.37 -8.84 10.35
CA ARG A 240 -14.56 -8.93 11.22
C ARG A 240 -14.59 -7.91 12.34
N ASN A 241 -13.42 -7.38 12.71
CA ASN A 241 -13.25 -6.32 13.71
C ASN A 241 -12.91 -4.96 13.08
N SER A 242 -13.11 -4.80 11.76
CA SER A 242 -12.78 -3.59 10.98
C SER A 242 -13.37 -2.30 11.53
N ARG A 243 -14.52 -2.37 12.23
CA ARG A 243 -15.11 -1.22 12.93
C ARG A 243 -14.18 -0.60 13.99
N PHE A 244 -13.31 -1.40 14.60
CA PHE A 244 -12.38 -0.97 15.64
C PHE A 244 -10.97 -0.76 15.11
N ASN A 245 -10.49 -1.65 14.24
CA ASN A 245 -9.12 -1.59 13.74
C ASN A 245 -8.96 -0.83 12.41
N SER A 246 -10.06 -0.39 11.79
CA SER A 246 -10.08 0.37 10.52
C SER A 246 -9.55 -0.40 9.29
N MET A 247 -9.47 -1.73 9.35
CA MET A 247 -8.97 -2.58 8.26
C MET A 247 -10.08 -3.46 7.67
N THR A 248 -10.71 -2.99 6.60
CA THR A 248 -11.63 -3.80 5.76
C THR A 248 -10.86 -4.82 4.91
N SER A 249 -11.56 -5.77 4.28
CA SER A 249 -10.97 -6.72 3.32
C SER A 249 -10.17 -6.01 2.22
N SER A 250 -10.71 -4.92 1.65
CA SER A 250 -10.02 -4.10 0.64
C SER A 250 -8.76 -3.44 1.17
N ASN A 251 -8.79 -2.90 2.39
CA ASN A 251 -7.61 -2.28 3.01
C ASN A 251 -6.50 -3.30 3.28
N LEU A 252 -6.88 -4.49 3.77
CA LEU A 252 -5.95 -5.60 4.00
C LEU A 252 -5.33 -6.09 2.69
N ALA A 253 -6.15 -6.26 1.64
CA ALA A 253 -5.69 -6.68 0.32
C ALA A 253 -4.61 -5.74 -0.21
N ILE A 254 -4.81 -4.42 -0.12
CA ILE A 254 -3.80 -3.43 -0.55
C ILE A 254 -2.47 -3.59 0.22
N CYS A 255 -2.55 -3.84 1.54
CA CYS A 255 -1.36 -3.93 2.38
C CYS A 255 -0.57 -5.24 2.19
N ILE A 256 -1.23 -6.32 1.76
CA ILE A 256 -0.67 -7.68 1.75
C ILE A 256 -0.47 -8.24 0.34
N ALA A 257 -1.21 -7.77 -0.67
CA ALA A 257 -1.19 -8.32 -2.03
C ALA A 257 0.24 -8.51 -2.58
N LEU A 258 1.08 -7.49 -2.47
CA LEU A 258 2.47 -7.53 -2.96
C LEU A 258 3.40 -8.45 -2.14
N CYS A 259 2.96 -8.90 -0.98
CA CYS A 259 3.69 -9.88 -0.17
C CYS A 259 3.28 -11.32 -0.51
N ILE A 260 2.07 -11.52 -1.05
CA ILE A 260 1.51 -12.86 -1.26
C ILE A 260 1.49 -13.32 -2.73
N LEU A 261 1.57 -12.38 -3.67
CA LEU A 261 1.67 -12.66 -5.10
C LEU A 261 2.63 -11.67 -5.76
N CYS A 262 3.60 -12.19 -6.51
CA CYS A 262 4.58 -11.41 -7.25
C CYS A 262 4.59 -11.86 -8.72
N LEU A 263 4.95 -10.95 -9.64
CA LEU A 263 5.22 -11.34 -11.02
C LEU A 263 6.32 -12.42 -11.05
N PRO A 264 6.21 -13.43 -11.93
CA PRO A 264 7.33 -14.32 -12.19
C PRO A 264 8.49 -13.46 -12.72
N SER A 265 9.60 -13.44 -11.98
CA SER A 265 10.82 -12.83 -12.50
C SER A 265 11.24 -13.67 -13.71
N SER A 266 11.09 -13.11 -14.91
CA SER A 266 11.80 -13.62 -16.08
C SER A 266 13.28 -13.68 -15.68
N GLY A 267 13.87 -14.87 -15.70
CA GLY A 267 15.13 -15.13 -15.02
C GLY A 267 16.23 -14.17 -15.47
N ASN A 268 16.93 -13.56 -14.51
CA ASN A 268 18.27 -13.06 -14.78
C ASN A 268 19.20 -14.29 -14.90
N SER A 269 19.17 -14.93 -16.06
CA SER A 269 20.13 -15.97 -16.44
C SER A 269 20.64 -15.72 -17.87
N THR A 270 21.12 -14.50 -18.13
CA THR A 270 21.97 -14.19 -19.30
C THR A 270 22.88 -12.99 -19.00
N LEU A 271 23.80 -13.14 -18.05
CA LEU A 271 25.03 -12.34 -18.04
C LEU A 271 26.17 -13.09 -17.35
N ALA A 272 26.45 -14.29 -17.84
CA ALA A 272 27.65 -15.04 -17.50
C ALA A 272 27.95 -16.00 -18.66
N ASP A 273 28.19 -15.47 -19.88
CA ASP A 273 28.90 -16.20 -20.95
C ASP A 273 29.16 -15.35 -22.22
N ILE A 274 29.73 -14.15 -22.09
CA ILE A 274 30.39 -13.47 -23.23
C ILE A 274 31.64 -12.73 -22.73
N THR A 275 32.64 -13.45 -22.24
CA THR A 275 34.03 -12.92 -22.10
C THR A 275 35.09 -13.99 -22.41
N LYS A 276 34.82 -14.86 -23.40
CA LYS A 276 35.86 -15.67 -24.08
C LYS A 276 35.58 -15.82 -25.57
N LYS A 277 35.85 -14.75 -26.33
CA LYS A 277 36.43 -14.74 -27.69
C LYS A 277 36.25 -13.35 -28.29
N CYS A 278 37.32 -12.56 -28.22
CA CYS A 278 37.85 -11.65 -29.24
C CYS A 278 39.20 -11.16 -28.74
#